data_AF-A0AAE0E0E4-F1
#
_entry.id   AF-A0AAE0E0E4-F1
#
_cell.length_a   1.000
_cell.length_b   1.000
_cell.length_c   1.000
_cell.angle_alpha   90.00
_cell.angle_beta   90.00
_cell.angle_gamma   90.00
#
_symmetry.space_group_name_H-M   'P 1'
#
loop_
_entity.id
_entity.type
_entity.pdbx_description
1 polymer ?
#
loop_
_entity_poly.entity_id
_entity_poly.type
_entity_poly.pdbx_seq_one_letter_code
_entity_poly.pdbx_strand_id
1 'polypeptide(L)'
;MVPRLASSHKLSRRALQKSNAIDVHLSKGYKLDNNNVSFPAHPADLRSLPTPDFVPLETSMKAINSIIDGLKKKKNKIIGVHGSEGIGKTTLMKQVVKQVDKQVHFDKVLLVKVTQTPNLEKIKDDIARLVGFEIQGADVEYQRAATLSQRLKLWKKVLIIFDDVWEKLDLATIGIPYGEEHKGCKIVVTSRFEEVCTKMASNQIVEIEELTEQDRLKLSR
;
A
#
# COMPACT_ATOMS: atom_id res chain seq x y z
N MET A 1 -34.50 -11.56 -58.28
CA MET A 1 -34.29 -10.87 -57.00
C MET A 1 -33.86 -11.90 -55.96
N VAL A 2 -32.54 -12.09 -55.76
CA VAL A 2 -31.80 -12.37 -54.50
C VAL A 2 -30.30 -12.24 -54.85
N PRO A 3 -29.47 -11.41 -54.17
CA PRO A 3 -28.07 -11.23 -54.55
C PRO A 3 -27.13 -12.33 -54.01
N ARG A 4 -26.03 -12.51 -54.76
CA ARG A 4 -24.85 -13.35 -54.53
C ARG A 4 -24.25 -13.24 -53.12
N LEU A 5 -24.03 -14.41 -52.50
CA LEU A 5 -23.19 -14.63 -51.32
C LEU A 5 -21.70 -14.60 -51.72
N ALA A 6 -21.01 -13.48 -51.52
CA ALA A 6 -19.56 -13.41 -51.60
C ALA A 6 -18.99 -12.33 -50.67
N SER A 7 -18.88 -12.61 -49.36
CA SER A 7 -18.07 -11.78 -48.46
C SER A 7 -17.55 -12.45 -47.18
N SER A 8 -17.87 -13.72 -46.89
CA SER A 8 -17.47 -14.33 -45.60
C SER A 8 -16.05 -14.96 -45.59
N HIS A 9 -15.53 -15.39 -46.74
CA HIS A 9 -14.25 -16.13 -46.78
C HIS A 9 -12.97 -15.26 -46.87
N LYS A 10 -13.08 -13.94 -47.09
CA LYS A 10 -11.91 -13.04 -47.09
C LYS A 10 -11.58 -12.45 -45.71
N LEU A 11 -12.55 -12.43 -44.78
CA LEU A 11 -12.35 -11.90 -43.42
C LEU A 11 -11.67 -12.92 -42.49
N SER A 12 -11.81 -14.23 -42.73
CA SER A 12 -11.15 -15.26 -41.89
C SER A 12 -9.66 -15.45 -42.20
N ARG A 13 -9.20 -15.24 -43.44
CA ARG A 13 -7.77 -15.39 -43.79
C ARG A 13 -6.88 -14.23 -43.32
N ARG A 14 -7.44 -13.03 -43.10
CA ARG A 14 -6.69 -11.91 -42.49
C ARG A 14 -6.60 -11.99 -40.97
N ALA A 15 -7.52 -12.69 -40.32
CA ALA A 15 -7.45 -12.95 -38.87
C ALA A 15 -6.37 -14.00 -38.52
N LEU A 16 -6.20 -15.03 -39.35
CA LEU A 16 -5.19 -16.08 -39.14
C LEU A 16 -3.75 -15.67 -39.48
N GLN A 17 -3.52 -14.74 -40.42
CA GLN A 17 -2.16 -14.21 -40.66
C GLN A 17 -1.68 -13.23 -39.57
N LYS A 18 -2.58 -12.63 -38.79
CA LYS A 18 -2.20 -11.84 -37.60
C LYS A 18 -2.05 -12.68 -36.33
N SER A 19 -2.51 -13.94 -36.33
CA SER A 19 -2.33 -14.86 -35.19
C SER A 19 -0.95 -15.54 -35.17
N ASN A 20 -0.26 -15.63 -36.32
CA ASN A 20 1.07 -16.27 -36.40
C ASN A 20 2.25 -15.27 -36.32
N ALA A 21 1.99 -14.02 -35.96
CA ALA A 21 3.04 -13.01 -35.71
C ALA A 21 3.27 -12.72 -34.21
N ILE A 22 2.49 -13.34 -33.32
CA ILE A 22 2.58 -13.10 -31.87
C ILE A 22 3.34 -14.24 -31.15
N ASP A 23 3.59 -15.38 -31.82
CA ASP A 23 4.19 -16.56 -31.20
C ASP A 23 5.65 -16.86 -31.63
N VAL A 24 6.37 -15.88 -32.22
CA VAL A 24 7.78 -16.04 -32.63
C VAL A 24 8.69 -14.93 -32.07
N HIS A 25 8.40 -14.41 -30.88
CA HIS A 25 9.31 -13.50 -30.16
C HIS A 25 9.51 -13.87 -28.68
N LEU A 26 9.51 -15.17 -28.36
CA LEU A 26 9.91 -15.68 -27.05
C LEU A 26 11.12 -16.63 -27.07
N SER A 27 11.91 -16.68 -28.16
CA SER A 27 13.08 -17.58 -28.24
C SER A 27 14.34 -17.02 -28.91
N LYS A 28 14.48 -15.69 -29.03
CA LYS A 28 15.79 -15.09 -29.33
C LYS A 28 16.38 -14.52 -28.05
N GLY A 29 17.35 -15.26 -27.52
CA GLY A 29 18.00 -14.97 -26.25
C GLY A 29 18.48 -13.52 -26.17
N TYR A 30 18.01 -12.83 -25.14
CA TYR A 30 18.79 -11.76 -24.55
C TYR A 30 20.07 -12.40 -24.01
N LYS A 31 21.17 -12.23 -24.75
CA LYS A 31 22.49 -12.19 -24.11
C LYS A 31 22.41 -11.02 -23.15
N LEU A 32 22.29 -11.33 -21.85
CA LEU A 32 22.59 -10.37 -20.81
C LEU A 32 24.10 -10.18 -20.87
N ASP A 33 24.53 -9.08 -21.48
CA ASP A 33 25.86 -8.56 -21.26
C ASP A 33 25.94 -8.26 -19.75
N ASN A 34 26.77 -9.03 -19.05
CA ASN A 34 27.12 -8.79 -17.65
C ASN A 34 27.85 -7.45 -17.56
N ASN A 35 27.12 -6.34 -17.52
CA ASN A 35 27.59 -5.06 -17.04
C ASN A 35 26.40 -4.19 -16.62
N ASN A 36 26.15 -4.20 -15.31
CA ASN A 36 25.45 -3.18 -14.53
C ASN A 36 24.10 -2.68 -15.07
N VAL A 37 23.06 -3.52 -15.00
CA VAL A 37 21.70 -3.01 -14.81
C VAL A 37 21.60 -2.55 -13.35
N SER A 38 21.90 -1.27 -13.10
CA SER A 38 21.59 -0.67 -11.81
C SER A 38 20.08 -0.66 -11.68
N PHE A 39 19.53 -1.56 -10.85
CA PHE A 39 18.23 -1.31 -10.28
C PHE A 39 18.28 0.07 -9.61
N PRO A 40 17.28 0.94 -9.80
CA PRO A 40 17.16 2.14 -8.99
C PRO A 40 17.31 1.74 -7.52
N ALA A 41 17.98 2.60 -6.74
CA ALA A 41 18.24 2.39 -5.32
C ALA A 41 17.03 1.74 -4.63
N HIS A 42 17.29 0.77 -3.75
CA HIS A 42 16.26 -0.03 -3.11
C HIS A 42 15.15 0.90 -2.59
N PRO A 43 13.89 0.76 -3.08
CA PRO A 43 12.84 1.73 -2.79
C PRO A 43 12.71 1.92 -1.29
N ALA A 44 12.75 3.17 -0.83
CA ALA A 44 12.82 3.53 0.59
C ALA A 44 11.84 2.70 1.42
N ASP A 45 12.38 1.72 2.13
CA ASP A 45 11.63 0.88 3.03
C ASP A 45 11.63 1.56 4.39
N LEU A 46 10.47 1.75 5.01
CA LEU A 46 10.39 2.40 6.32
C LEU A 46 11.30 1.73 7.36
N ARG A 47 11.55 0.43 7.18
CA ARG A 47 12.45 -0.39 8.02
C ARG A 47 13.90 0.06 8.01
N SER A 48 14.31 0.82 7.00
CA SER A 48 15.67 1.36 6.86
C SER A 48 15.90 2.69 7.60
N LEU A 49 14.85 3.30 8.15
CA LEU A 49 14.97 4.59 8.84
C LEU A 49 15.39 4.43 10.31
N PRO A 50 16.23 5.35 10.83
CA PRO A 50 16.49 5.44 12.26
C PRO A 50 15.19 5.67 13.03
N THR A 51 14.95 4.86 14.06
CA THR A 51 13.82 5.06 14.98
C THR A 51 14.27 5.91 16.16
N PRO A 52 13.50 6.92 16.58
CA PRO A 52 13.76 7.62 17.83
C PRO A 52 13.80 6.65 19.01
N ASP A 53 14.54 7.03 20.07
CA ASP A 53 14.48 6.32 21.34
C ASP A 53 13.02 6.25 21.82
N PHE A 54 12.61 5.03 22.17
CA PHE A 54 11.24 4.74 22.59
C PHE A 54 11.28 4.11 23.97
N VAL A 55 10.69 4.81 24.93
CA VAL A 55 10.46 4.29 26.28
C VAL A 55 9.21 3.41 26.19
N PRO A 56 9.29 2.09 26.48
CA PRO A 56 8.12 1.22 26.46
C PRO A 56 7.16 1.58 27.60
N LEU A 57 6.10 2.31 27.25
CA LEU A 57 4.99 2.65 28.14
C LEU A 57 3.90 1.60 28.03
N GLU A 58 3.18 1.35 29.12
CA GLU A 58 2.14 0.31 29.15
C GLU A 58 1.02 0.60 28.14
N THR A 59 0.54 1.84 28.13
CA THR A 59 -0.47 2.34 27.18
C THR A 59 -0.03 2.16 25.73
N SER A 60 1.20 2.58 25.41
CA SER A 60 1.76 2.47 24.06
C SER A 60 1.96 1.00 23.65
N MET A 61 2.43 0.14 24.56
CA MET A 61 2.63 -1.28 24.27
C MET A 61 1.30 -2.01 24.08
N LYS A 62 0.26 -1.69 24.86
CA LYS A 62 -1.11 -2.19 24.68
C LYS A 62 -1.62 -1.86 23.27
N ALA A 63 -1.47 -0.60 22.83
CA ALA A 63 -1.88 -0.18 21.49
C ALA A 63 -1.07 -0.89 20.39
N ILE A 64 0.26 -0.96 20.51
CA ILE A 64 1.13 -1.67 19.55
C ILE A 64 0.72 -3.13 19.40
N ASN A 65 0.53 -3.84 20.53
CA ASN A 65 0.13 -5.25 20.53
C ASN A 65 -1.25 -5.43 19.88
N SER A 66 -2.21 -4.57 20.21
CA SER A 66 -3.55 -4.60 19.59
C SER A 66 -3.49 -4.44 18.07
N ILE A 67 -2.66 -3.51 17.57
CA ILE A 67 -2.48 -3.31 16.13
C ILE A 67 -1.84 -4.54 15.48
N ILE A 68 -0.76 -5.07 16.05
CA ILE A 68 -0.05 -6.24 15.52
C ILE A 68 -0.97 -7.47 15.49
N ASP A 69 -1.73 -7.71 16.56
CA ASP A 69 -2.69 -8.81 16.62
C ASP A 69 -3.84 -8.61 15.62
N GLY A 70 -4.24 -7.36 15.39
CA GLY A 70 -5.12 -7.00 14.29
C GLY A 70 -4.53 -7.36 12.93
N LEU A 71 -3.25 -7.07 12.69
CA LEU A 71 -2.58 -7.36 11.41
C LEU A 71 -2.46 -8.87 11.15
N LYS A 72 -2.26 -9.69 12.20
CA LYS A 72 -2.24 -11.16 12.12
C LYS A 72 -3.58 -11.75 11.66
N LYS A 73 -4.71 -11.13 12.00
CA LYS A 73 -6.06 -11.65 11.67
C LYS A 73 -6.34 -11.52 10.17
N LYS A 74 -6.62 -12.65 9.50
CA LYS A 74 -6.93 -12.68 8.04
C LYS A 74 -8.12 -11.79 7.65
N LYS A 75 -9.13 -11.70 8.52
CA LYS A 75 -10.36 -10.92 8.32
C LYS A 75 -10.14 -9.41 8.37
N ASN A 76 -9.12 -8.94 9.09
CA ASN A 76 -8.84 -7.51 9.20
C ASN A 76 -8.04 -7.07 7.97
N LYS A 77 -8.63 -6.27 7.10
CA LYS A 77 -7.97 -5.64 5.94
C LYS A 77 -7.51 -4.22 6.27
N ILE A 78 -8.32 -3.49 7.03
CA ILE A 78 -8.07 -2.12 7.44
C ILE A 78 -8.13 -2.03 8.97
N ILE A 79 -7.13 -1.42 9.59
CA ILE A 79 -7.08 -1.10 11.02
C ILE A 79 -7.03 0.41 11.16
N GLY A 80 -7.98 0.96 11.90
CA GLY A 80 -7.99 2.38 12.27
C GLY A 80 -7.28 2.58 13.60
N VAL A 81 -6.50 3.65 13.71
CA VAL A 81 -5.83 4.07 14.93
C VAL A 81 -6.15 5.54 15.16
N HIS A 82 -6.75 5.88 16.30
CA HIS A 82 -7.07 7.27 16.63
C HIS A 82 -6.56 7.68 18.00
N GLY A 83 -6.58 8.99 18.24
CA GLY A 83 -6.20 9.60 19.52
C GLY A 83 -5.94 11.09 19.33
N SER A 84 -5.82 11.81 20.45
CA SER A 84 -5.67 13.27 20.46
C SER A 84 -4.44 13.78 19.69
N GLU A 85 -4.42 15.08 19.38
CA GLU A 85 -3.22 15.73 18.85
C GLU A 85 -2.05 15.58 19.82
N GLY A 86 -0.83 15.44 19.28
CA GLY A 86 0.37 15.31 20.12
C GLY A 86 0.54 13.97 20.84
N ILE A 87 -0.45 13.06 20.82
CA ILE A 87 -0.42 11.78 21.56
C ILE A 87 0.63 10.77 21.07
N GLY A 88 1.34 11.07 19.97
CA GLY A 88 2.42 10.22 19.47
C GLY A 88 2.01 9.13 18.48
N LYS A 89 0.86 9.24 17.79
CA LYS A 89 0.40 8.31 16.74
C LYS A 89 1.49 7.93 15.72
N THR A 90 2.14 8.91 15.11
CA THR A 90 3.23 8.69 14.13
C THR A 90 4.41 7.94 14.76
N THR A 91 4.78 8.28 16.00
CA THR A 91 5.85 7.58 16.73
C THR A 91 5.45 6.13 17.01
N LEU A 92 4.20 5.89 17.39
CA LEU A 92 3.66 4.55 17.63
C LEU A 92 3.68 3.70 16.35
N MET A 93 3.32 4.25 15.18
CA MET A 93 3.42 3.53 13.91
C MET A 93 4.84 3.11 13.56
N LYS A 94 5.84 3.97 13.81
CA LYS A 94 7.26 3.60 13.61
C LYS A 94 7.65 2.41 14.49
N GLN A 95 7.16 2.34 15.72
CA GLN A 95 7.37 1.19 16.60
C GLN A 95 6.61 -0.06 16.15
N VAL A 96 5.37 0.08 15.66
CA VAL A 96 4.62 -1.02 15.04
C VAL A 96 5.40 -1.63 13.89
N VAL A 97 5.98 -0.82 13.00
CA VAL A 97 6.76 -1.34 11.87
C VAL A 97 7.99 -2.13 12.34
N LYS A 98 8.71 -1.62 13.35
CA LYS A 98 9.85 -2.33 13.93
C LYS A 98 9.47 -3.67 14.57
N GLN A 99 8.30 -3.73 15.21
CA GLN A 99 7.85 -4.93 15.92
C GLN A 99 7.14 -5.93 14.99
N VAL A 100 6.41 -5.44 13.99
CA VAL A 100 5.67 -6.29 13.05
C VAL A 100 6.63 -7.14 12.24
N ASP A 101 7.80 -6.63 11.84
CA ASP A 101 8.82 -7.43 11.14
C ASP A 101 9.26 -8.67 11.91
N LYS A 102 9.20 -8.63 13.25
CA LYS A 102 9.59 -9.76 14.11
C LYS A 102 8.48 -10.80 14.27
N GLN A 103 7.24 -10.46 13.94
CA GLN A 103 6.05 -11.25 14.27
C GLN A 103 5.18 -11.62 13.06
N VAL A 104 5.15 -10.78 12.04
CA VAL A 104 4.34 -10.91 10.82
C VAL A 104 5.17 -10.47 9.63
N HIS A 105 5.52 -11.40 8.77
CA HIS A 105 6.26 -11.09 7.57
C HIS A 105 5.41 -10.33 6.53
N PHE A 106 5.88 -9.14 6.15
CA PHE A 106 5.43 -8.38 4.99
C PHE A 106 6.60 -8.22 4.02
N ASP A 107 6.35 -8.42 2.73
CA ASP A 107 7.37 -8.24 1.70
C ASP A 107 7.73 -6.76 1.57
N LYS A 108 6.72 -5.88 1.72
CA LYS A 108 6.88 -4.42 1.66
C LYS A 108 6.05 -3.71 2.73
N VAL A 109 6.63 -2.69 3.36
CA VAL A 109 5.96 -1.80 4.31
C VAL A 109 6.12 -0.35 3.86
N LEU A 110 5.01 0.34 3.68
CA LEU A 110 4.95 1.72 3.19
C LEU A 110 4.34 2.62 4.27
N LEU A 111 4.98 3.76 4.54
CA LEU A 111 4.41 4.83 5.35
C LEU A 111 4.15 6.03 4.45
N VAL A 112 2.90 6.43 4.38
CA VAL A 112 2.40 7.47 3.48
C VAL A 112 1.82 8.57 4.35
N LYS A 113 2.48 9.73 4.38
CA LYS A 113 1.96 10.88 5.11
C LYS A 113 0.83 11.51 4.30
N VAL A 114 -0.31 11.72 4.94
CA VAL A 114 -1.48 12.38 4.36
C VAL A 114 -1.54 13.81 4.88
N THR A 115 -1.93 14.73 4.00
CA THR A 115 -2.14 16.14 4.34
C THR A 115 -3.60 16.35 4.74
N GLN A 116 -3.88 17.42 5.50
CA GLN A 116 -5.25 17.74 5.95
C GLN A 116 -6.24 17.83 4.79
N THR A 117 -5.79 18.40 3.67
CA THR A 117 -6.45 18.34 2.37
C THR A 117 -5.71 17.29 1.53
N PRO A 118 -6.19 16.05 1.43
CA PRO A 118 -5.51 14.99 0.70
C PRO A 118 -5.50 15.29 -0.80
N ASN A 119 -4.32 15.24 -1.40
CA ASN A 119 -4.19 15.19 -2.84
C ASN A 119 -3.95 13.72 -3.24
N LEU A 120 -5.00 13.07 -3.76
CA LEU A 120 -4.95 11.65 -4.10
C LEU A 120 -3.91 11.33 -5.19
N GLU A 121 -3.68 12.27 -6.11
CA GLU A 121 -2.63 12.13 -7.14
C GLU A 121 -1.23 12.15 -6.55
N LYS A 122 -0.99 13.09 -5.64
CA LYS A 122 0.28 13.16 -4.92
C LYS A 122 0.50 11.90 -4.07
N ILE A 123 -0.53 11.42 -3.39
CA ILE A 123 -0.47 10.17 -2.59
C ILE A 123 -0.12 8.98 -3.49
N LYS A 124 -0.79 8.84 -4.64
CA LYS A 124 -0.51 7.81 -5.64
C LYS A 124 0.94 7.86 -6.10
N ASP A 125 1.44 9.04 -6.44
CA ASP A 125 2.82 9.24 -6.89
C ASP A 125 3.85 9.00 -5.78
N ASP A 126 3.56 9.40 -4.54
CA ASP A 126 4.39 9.12 -3.37
C ASP A 126 4.52 7.61 -3.17
N ILE A 127 3.41 6.88 -3.26
CA ILE A 127 3.41 5.40 -3.14
C ILE A 127 4.20 4.78 -4.30
N ALA A 128 3.99 5.23 -5.54
CA ALA A 128 4.72 4.73 -6.71
C ALA A 128 6.24 4.88 -6.51
N ARG A 129 6.70 6.06 -6.06
CA ARG A 129 8.10 6.30 -5.72
C ARG A 129 8.59 5.36 -4.61
N LEU A 130 7.81 5.17 -3.55
CA LEU A 130 8.14 4.25 -2.44
C LEU A 130 8.22 2.78 -2.87
N VAL A 131 7.60 2.41 -3.99
CA VAL A 131 7.71 1.07 -4.59
C VAL A 131 8.64 1.01 -5.82
N GLY A 132 9.43 2.08 -6.01
CA GLY A 132 10.58 2.15 -6.90
C GLY A 132 10.21 2.28 -8.37
N PHE A 133 9.12 2.97 -8.68
CA PHE A 133 8.79 3.31 -10.06
C PHE A 133 8.11 4.68 -10.14
N GLU A 134 8.16 5.28 -11.33
CA GLU A 134 7.39 6.47 -11.66
C GLU A 134 6.30 6.09 -12.65
N ILE A 135 5.11 6.64 -12.46
CA ILE A 135 4.00 6.44 -13.40
C ILE A 135 4.23 7.37 -14.59
N GLN A 136 4.81 6.87 -15.67
CA GLN A 136 5.08 7.64 -16.89
C GLN A 136 3.97 7.43 -17.95
N GLY A 137 3.61 8.50 -18.66
CA GLY A 137 2.90 8.41 -19.95
C GLY A 137 1.44 7.95 -19.91
N ALA A 138 0.79 7.95 -18.74
CA ALA A 138 -0.65 7.72 -18.64
C ALA A 138 -1.37 9.07 -18.49
N ASP A 139 -1.95 9.56 -19.58
CA ASP A 139 -2.76 10.80 -19.61
C ASP A 139 -4.12 10.64 -18.90
N VAL A 140 -4.46 9.41 -18.50
CA VAL A 140 -5.76 9.06 -17.90
C VAL A 140 -5.59 8.54 -16.48
N GLU A 141 -6.25 9.18 -15.53
CA GLU A 141 -6.09 8.90 -14.10
C GLU A 141 -6.38 7.45 -13.68
N TYR A 142 -7.37 6.84 -14.31
CA TYR A 142 -7.69 5.43 -14.07
C TYR A 142 -6.53 4.49 -14.48
N GLN A 143 -5.79 4.80 -15.54
CA GLN A 143 -4.64 3.99 -15.97
C GLN A 143 -3.50 4.08 -14.95
N ARG A 144 -3.30 5.26 -14.35
CA ARG A 144 -2.29 5.47 -13.30
C ARG A 144 -2.61 4.65 -12.05
N ALA A 145 -3.87 4.68 -11.59
CA ALA A 145 -4.34 3.87 -10.48
C ALA A 145 -4.21 2.35 -10.76
N ALA A 146 -4.60 1.91 -11.97
CA ALA A 146 -4.45 0.53 -12.39
C ALA A 146 -2.98 0.06 -12.41
N THR A 147 -2.07 0.93 -12.89
CA THR A 147 -0.63 0.65 -12.91
C THR A 147 -0.08 0.47 -11.51
N LEU A 148 -0.43 1.36 -10.57
CA LEU A 148 -0.03 1.23 -9.17
C LEU A 148 -0.58 -0.05 -8.54
N SER A 149 -1.85 -0.37 -8.80
CA SER A 149 -2.50 -1.59 -8.31
C SER A 149 -1.78 -2.85 -8.79
N GLN A 150 -1.42 -2.92 -10.08
CA GLN A 150 -0.66 -4.04 -10.63
C GLN A 150 0.73 -4.16 -9.98
N ARG A 151 1.42 -3.03 -9.77
CA ARG A 151 2.72 -3.02 -9.10
C ARG A 151 2.63 -3.56 -7.67
N LEU A 152 1.66 -3.08 -6.89
CA LEU A 152 1.45 -3.52 -5.51
C LEU A 152 1.12 -5.02 -5.41
N LYS A 153 0.40 -5.57 -6.39
CA LYS A 153 0.06 -7.00 -6.48
C LYS A 153 1.26 -7.92 -6.78
N LEU A 154 2.44 -7.38 -7.13
CA LEU A 154 3.65 -8.18 -7.31
C LEU A 154 4.19 -8.75 -5.99
N TRP A 155 3.92 -8.06 -4.87
CA TRP A 155 4.24 -8.55 -3.55
C TRP A 155 3.10 -9.42 -3.02
N LYS A 156 3.42 -10.51 -2.32
CA LYS A 156 2.41 -11.40 -1.72
C LYS A 156 1.75 -10.76 -0.50
N LYS A 157 2.51 -9.96 0.25
CA LYS A 157 2.04 -9.25 1.44
C LYS A 157 2.62 -7.84 1.49
N VAL A 158 1.72 -6.86 1.49
CA VAL A 158 2.07 -5.43 1.60
C VAL A 158 1.33 -4.83 2.77
N LEU A 159 2.04 -4.03 3.57
CA LEU A 159 1.44 -3.17 4.59
C LEU A 159 1.56 -1.72 4.15
N ILE A 160 0.43 -1.01 4.08
CA ILE A 160 0.39 0.42 3.76
C ILE A 160 -0.17 1.16 4.98
N ILE A 161 0.61 2.11 5.51
CA ILE A 161 0.24 2.93 6.64
C ILE A 161 -0.03 4.34 6.12
N PHE A 162 -1.30 4.77 6.14
CA PHE A 162 -1.68 6.15 5.88
C PHE A 162 -1.66 6.92 7.20
N ASP A 163 -0.71 7.84 7.35
CA ASP A 163 -0.49 8.60 8.58
C ASP A 163 -1.14 9.99 8.50
N ASP A 164 -1.83 10.37 9.57
CA ASP A 164 -2.54 11.64 9.76
C ASP A 164 -3.62 11.86 8.68
N VAL A 165 -4.60 10.95 8.64
CA VAL A 165 -5.75 11.02 7.72
C VAL A 165 -6.87 11.83 8.35
N TRP A 166 -7.33 12.86 7.64
CA TRP A 166 -8.35 13.82 8.11
C TRP A 166 -9.75 13.53 7.54
N GLU A 167 -9.82 12.83 6.42
CA GLU A 167 -11.07 12.42 5.78
C GLU A 167 -10.91 11.08 5.05
N LYS A 168 -12.03 10.49 4.63
CA LYS A 168 -12.03 9.18 3.97
C LYS A 168 -11.23 9.24 2.66
N LEU A 169 -10.24 8.37 2.52
CA LEU A 169 -9.50 8.19 1.28
C LEU A 169 -10.25 7.24 0.34
N ASP A 170 -10.34 7.62 -0.93
CA ASP A 170 -10.75 6.71 -1.98
C ASP A 170 -9.56 5.85 -2.43
N LEU A 171 -9.44 4.68 -1.82
CA LEU A 171 -8.39 3.70 -2.10
C LEU A 171 -8.40 3.22 -3.56
N ALA A 172 -9.57 3.16 -4.21
CA ALA A 172 -9.67 2.74 -5.60
C ALA A 172 -9.10 3.82 -6.54
N THR A 173 -9.43 5.09 -6.29
CA THR A 173 -8.88 6.24 -7.03
C THR A 173 -7.36 6.35 -6.85
N ILE A 174 -6.84 6.05 -5.67
CA ILE A 174 -5.38 5.98 -5.44
C ILE A 174 -4.77 4.79 -6.19
N GLY A 175 -5.49 3.67 -6.34
CA GLY A 175 -4.99 2.44 -6.94
C GLY A 175 -4.46 1.43 -5.92
N ILE A 176 -4.97 1.46 -4.69
CA ILE A 176 -4.62 0.51 -3.63
C ILE A 176 -5.49 -0.74 -3.76
N PRO A 177 -4.91 -1.91 -4.04
CA PRO A 177 -5.69 -3.14 -4.09
C PRO A 177 -5.92 -3.66 -2.68
N TYR A 178 -7.17 -3.80 -2.26
CA TYR A 178 -7.52 -4.30 -0.92
C TYR A 178 -8.71 -5.27 -0.98
N GLY A 179 -8.94 -6.01 0.12
CA GLY A 179 -10.01 -7.00 0.17
C GLY A 179 -9.73 -8.21 -0.71
N GLU A 180 -10.65 -8.55 -1.60
CA GLU A 180 -10.53 -9.71 -2.49
C GLU A 180 -9.56 -9.46 -3.66
N GLU A 181 -9.34 -8.20 -4.04
CA GLU A 181 -8.38 -7.86 -5.10
C GLU A 181 -6.92 -8.20 -4.72
N HIS A 182 -6.61 -8.15 -3.43
CA HIS A 182 -5.31 -8.56 -2.90
C HIS A 182 -5.42 -8.96 -1.43
N LYS A 183 -5.55 -10.26 -1.18
CA LYS A 183 -5.75 -10.83 0.17
C LYS A 183 -4.61 -10.54 1.15
N GLY A 184 -3.41 -10.26 0.62
CA GLY A 184 -2.21 -9.94 1.37
C GLY A 184 -1.93 -8.46 1.58
N CYS A 185 -2.72 -7.56 0.97
CA CYS A 185 -2.65 -6.14 1.26
C CYS A 185 -3.36 -5.85 2.59
N LYS A 186 -2.66 -5.14 3.48
CA LYS A 186 -3.15 -4.67 4.78
C LYS A 186 -2.95 -3.17 4.86
N ILE A 187 -3.92 -2.49 5.46
CA ILE A 187 -3.91 -1.04 5.61
C ILE A 187 -4.02 -0.68 7.09
N VAL A 188 -3.21 0.27 7.53
CA VAL A 188 -3.38 0.97 8.81
C VAL A 188 -3.61 2.44 8.50
N VAL A 189 -4.59 3.04 9.17
CA VAL A 189 -4.90 4.46 9.06
C VAL A 189 -4.73 5.07 10.44
N THR A 190 -3.92 6.12 10.55
CA THR A 190 -3.92 6.95 11.77
C THR A 190 -4.75 8.20 11.56
N SER A 191 -5.52 8.60 12.57
CA SER A 191 -6.34 9.81 12.53
C SER A 191 -6.42 10.47 13.91
N ARG A 192 -6.83 11.73 13.95
CA ARG A 192 -7.27 12.37 15.21
C ARG A 192 -8.69 11.97 15.57
N PHE A 193 -9.47 11.59 14.58
CA PHE A 193 -10.91 11.39 14.69
C PHE A 193 -11.25 9.91 14.47
N GLU A 194 -11.89 9.30 15.46
CA GLU A 194 -12.43 7.94 15.35
C GLU A 194 -13.37 7.80 14.14
N GLU A 195 -14.18 8.83 13.88
CA GLU A 195 -15.13 8.86 12.76
C GLU A 195 -14.45 8.62 11.40
N VAL A 196 -13.24 9.15 11.21
CA VAL A 196 -12.46 8.91 9.97
C VAL A 196 -12.06 7.45 9.87
N CYS A 197 -11.64 6.82 10.96
CA CYS A 197 -11.33 5.39 11.01
C CYS A 197 -12.56 4.53 10.66
N THR A 198 -13.73 4.91 11.17
CA THR A 198 -15.01 4.25 10.86
C THR A 198 -15.40 4.44 9.38
N LYS A 199 -15.26 5.65 8.83
CA LYS A 199 -15.52 5.96 7.41
C LYS A 199 -14.61 5.18 6.45
N MET A 200 -13.40 4.85 6.88
CA MET A 200 -12.48 3.95 6.16
C MET A 200 -12.89 2.47 6.21
N ALA A 201 -14.01 2.14 6.84
CA ALA A 201 -14.50 0.77 7.03
C ALA A 201 -13.48 -0.13 7.74
N SER A 202 -12.81 0.42 8.76
CA SER A 202 -11.83 -0.32 9.56
C SER A 202 -12.48 -1.51 10.26
N ASN A 203 -11.87 -2.69 10.13
CA ASN A 203 -12.37 -3.92 10.77
C ASN A 203 -12.05 -3.98 12.27
N GLN A 204 -11.09 -3.16 12.69
CA GLN A 204 -10.68 -2.95 14.06
C GLN A 204 -10.27 -1.49 14.20
N ILE A 205 -10.70 -0.86 15.28
CA ILE A 205 -10.30 0.50 15.65
C ILE A 205 -9.55 0.40 16.98
N VAL A 206 -8.41 1.08 17.07
CA VAL A 206 -7.54 1.12 18.26
C VAL A 206 -7.39 2.57 18.69
N GLU A 207 -7.78 2.86 19.93
CA GLU A 207 -7.53 4.15 20.55
C GLU A 207 -6.12 4.18 21.17
N ILE A 208 -5.40 5.27 20.97
CA ILE A 208 -4.23 5.61 21.78
C ILE A 208 -4.72 6.46 22.94
N GLU A 209 -4.81 5.81 24.10
CA GLU A 209 -5.21 6.42 25.36
C GLU A 209 -4.14 7.41 25.87
N GLU A 210 -4.56 8.36 26.70
CA GLU A 210 -3.62 9.21 27.44
C GLU A 210 -2.72 8.39 28.35
N LEU A 211 -1.50 8.89 28.57
CA LEU A 211 -0.56 8.26 29.48
C LEU A 211 -1.14 8.20 30.89
N THR A 212 -1.09 7.01 31.48
CA THR A 212 -1.38 6.80 32.90
C THR A 212 -0.35 7.54 33.75
N GLU A 213 -0.67 7.76 35.03
CA GLU A 213 0.29 8.35 35.98
C GLU A 213 1.61 7.57 36.04
N GLN A 214 1.53 6.23 36.02
CA GLN A 214 2.71 5.36 36.00
C GLN A 214 3.57 5.55 34.74
N ASP A 215 2.94 5.70 33.58
CA ASP A 215 3.66 5.95 32.33
C ASP A 215 4.30 7.35 32.33
N ARG A 216 3.62 8.37 32.87
CA ARG A 216 4.19 9.72 33.04
C ARG A 216 5.42 9.70 33.97
N LEU A 217 5.36 8.94 35.06
CA LEU A 217 6.49 8.78 36.00
C LEU A 217 7.72 8.08 35.37
N LYS A 218 7.51 7.22 34.37
CA LYS A 218 8.62 6.59 33.62
C LYS A 218 9.32 7.55 32.67
N LEU A 219 8.63 8.59 32.21
CA LEU A 219 9.19 9.62 31.34
C LEU A 219 9.90 10.74 32.10
N SER A 220 9.66 10.88 33.40
CA SER A 220 10.25 11.91 34.26
C SER A 220 11.54 11.46 34.97
N ARG A 221 12.12 10.33 34.58
CA ARG A 221 13.33 9.72 35.16
C ARG A 221 14.39 9.57 34.08
#